data_AF-A0A977KWV8-F1
#
_entry.id   AF-A0A977KWV8-F1
#
_cell.length_a   1.000
_cell.length_b   1.000
_cell.length_c   1.000
_cell.angle_alpha   90.00
_cell.angle_beta   90.00
_cell.angle_gamma   90.00
#
_symmetry.space_group_name_H-M   'P 1'
#
loop_
_entity.id
_entity.type
_entity.pdbx_description
1 polymer ?
#
loop_
_entity_poly.entity_id
_entity_poly.type
_entity_poly.pdbx_seq_one_letter_code
_entity_poly.pdbx_strand_id
1 'polypeptide(L)' 'MTYFHSAILPVIVSPQQKAVISLDPEFITPQDGHEKQDCEVAAAKRWLHRHREFFDPFSVTMIGG' A
#
# COMPACT_ATOMS: atom_id res chain seq x y z
N MET A 1 6.57 13.53 -24.40
CA MET A 1 6.68 13.63 -22.92
C MET A 1 5.76 12.59 -22.33
N THR A 2 6.31 11.66 -21.56
CA THR A 2 5.51 10.57 -20.96
C THR A 2 5.32 10.91 -19.50
N TYR A 3 4.08 11.22 -19.11
CA TYR A 3 3.72 11.46 -17.71
C TYR A 3 3.37 10.11 -17.09
N PHE A 4 4.07 9.71 -16.04
CA PHE A 4 3.79 8.48 -15.30
C PHE A 4 3.25 8.85 -13.93
N HIS A 5 2.07 8.32 -13.59
CA HIS A 5 1.59 8.27 -12.21
C HIS A 5 1.84 6.86 -11.70
N SER A 6 2.55 6.73 -10.58
CA SER A 6 2.72 5.46 -9.88
C SER A 6 1.76 5.40 -8.71
N ALA A 7 1.23 4.21 -8.42
CA ALA A 7 0.33 3.98 -7.30
C ALA A 7 0.65 2.62 -6.69
N ILE A 8 0.48 2.50 -5.38
CA ILE A 8 0.45 1.21 -4.70
C ILE A 8 -0.98 0.68 -4.70
N LEU A 9 -1.11 -0.64 -4.84
CA LEU A 9 -2.38 -1.37 -4.84
C LEU A 9 -2.38 -2.37 -3.68
N PRO A 10 -2.87 -1.96 -2.50
CA PRO A 10 -2.93 -2.85 -1.35
C PRO A 10 -3.93 -3.97 -1.59
N VAL A 11 -3.57 -5.18 -1.16
CA VAL A 11 -4.43 -6.36 -1.27
C VAL A 11 -4.42 -7.13 0.05
N ILE A 12 -5.57 -7.70 0.42
CA ILE A 12 -5.67 -8.64 1.53
C ILE A 12 -5.61 -10.06 0.97
N VAL A 13 -4.73 -10.87 1.56
CA VAL A 13 -4.55 -12.29 1.23
C VAL A 13 -4.55 -13.14 2.49
N SER A 14 -4.92 -14.41 2.37
CA SER A 14 -4.82 -15.39 3.46
C SER A 14 -4.30 -16.72 2.89
N PRO A 15 -3.36 -17.40 3.57
CA PRO A 15 -2.88 -18.72 3.11
C PRO A 15 -3.99 -19.78 3.01
N GLN A 16 -5.10 -19.60 3.74
CA GLN A 16 -6.24 -20.52 3.77
C GLN A 16 -7.32 -20.18 2.72
N GLN A 17 -7.21 -19.03 2.05
CA GLN A 17 -8.21 -18.53 1.10
C GLN A 17 -7.54 -18.30 -0.26
N LYS A 18 -8.17 -18.79 -1.34
CA LYS A 18 -7.68 -18.53 -2.72
C LYS A 18 -8.08 -17.14 -3.24
N ALA A 19 -9.00 -16.47 -2.56
CA ALA A 19 -9.48 -15.16 -2.96
C ALA A 19 -8.50 -14.07 -2.50
N VAL A 20 -8.34 -13.06 -3.36
CA VAL A 20 -7.58 -11.84 -3.07
C VAL A 20 -8.59 -10.70 -3.04
N ILE A 21 -8.54 -9.88 -1.99
CA ILE A 21 -9.41 -8.70 -1.88
C ILE A 21 -8.57 -7.47 -2.18
N SER A 22 -8.84 -6.81 -3.30
CA SER A 22 -8.21 -5.54 -3.64
C SER A 22 -8.80 -4.41 -2.80
N LEU A 23 -7.94 -3.51 -2.34
CA LEU A 23 -8.32 -2.31 -1.62
C LEU A 23 -8.06 -1.06 -2.45
N ASP A 24 -8.51 0.08 -1.94
CA ASP A 24 -8.36 1.35 -2.64
C ASP A 24 -6.87 1.70 -2.88
N PRO A 25 -6.49 2.10 -4.10
CA PRO A 25 -5.12 2.48 -4.42
C PRO A 25 -4.67 3.73 -3.68
N GLU A 26 -3.37 3.83 -3.39
CA GLU A 26 -2.73 5.07 -2.96
C GLU A 26 -1.74 5.54 -4.01
N PHE A 27 -1.87 6.79 -4.45
CA PHE A 27 -0.92 7.39 -5.38
C PHE A 27 0.42 7.65 -4.70
N ILE A 28 1.50 7.31 -5.41
CA ILE A 28 2.87 7.65 -5.07
C ILE A 28 3.13 9.05 -5.59
N THR A 29 3.50 9.96 -4.70
CA THR A 29 3.83 11.33 -5.08
C THR A 29 5.34 11.50 -5.18
N PRO A 30 5.87 12.26 -6.17
CA PRO A 30 7.32 12.44 -6.33
C PRO A 30 8.03 13.08 -5.14
N GLN A 31 7.28 13.67 -4.18
CA GLN A 31 7.82 14.26 -2.97
C GLN A 31 8.08 13.24 -1.83
N ASP A 32 7.77 11.96 -2.04
CA ASP A 32 7.81 10.93 -0.99
C ASP A 32 9.23 10.30 -0.76
N GLY A 33 10.29 10.73 -1.47
CA GLY A 33 11.67 10.20 -1.29
C GLY A 33 12.66 10.51 -2.42
N HIS A 34 13.97 10.31 -2.18
CA HIS A 34 15.03 10.45 -3.21
C HIS A 34 15.20 9.16 -4.04
N GLU A 35 14.84 7.99 -3.49
CA GLU A 35 14.86 6.68 -4.16
C GLU A 35 13.44 6.08 -4.30
N LYS A 36 13.22 5.25 -5.33
CA LYS A 36 11.89 4.69 -5.67
C LYS A 36 11.28 3.86 -4.53
N GLN A 37 12.11 3.09 -3.81
CA GLN A 37 11.63 2.26 -2.69
C GLN A 37 11.14 3.11 -1.51
N ASP A 38 11.76 4.26 -1.25
CA ASP A 38 11.32 5.15 -0.17
C ASP A 38 9.93 5.71 -0.45
N CYS A 39 9.67 6.11 -1.70
CA CYS A 39 8.37 6.61 -2.12
C CYS A 39 7.25 5.56 -1.98
N GLU A 40 7.55 4.30 -2.32
CA GLU A 40 6.60 3.17 -2.20
C GLU A 40 6.28 2.87 -0.72
N VAL A 41 7.31 2.83 0.13
CA VAL A 41 7.15 2.61 1.58
C VAL A 41 6.39 3.77 2.24
N ALA A 42 6.67 5.02 1.84
CA ALA A 42 5.98 6.19 2.36
C ALA A 42 4.49 6.20 1.98
N ALA A 43 4.16 5.89 0.71
CA ALA A 43 2.78 5.74 0.26
C ALA A 43 2.07 4.60 1.03
N ALA A 44 2.74 3.47 1.26
CA ALA A 44 2.19 2.33 2.01
C ALA A 44 1.88 2.69 3.46
N LYS A 45 2.81 3.38 4.14
CA LYS A 45 2.58 3.88 5.51
C LYS A 45 1.42 4.87 5.58
N ARG A 46 1.33 5.79 4.62
CA ARG A 46 0.23 6.77 4.53
C ARG A 46 -1.12 6.08 4.36
N TRP A 47 -1.19 5.11 3.45
CA TRP A 47 -2.39 4.31 3.25
C TRP A 47 -2.78 3.51 4.50
N LEU A 48 -1.81 2.87 5.16
CA LEU A 48 -2.06 2.11 6.38
C LEU A 48 -2.57 3.00 7.52
N HIS A 49 -1.96 4.18 7.71
CA HIS A 49 -2.42 5.14 8.71
C HIS A 49 -3.87 5.59 8.47
N ARG A 50 -4.26 5.77 7.21
CA ARG A 50 -5.64 6.13 6.84
C ARG A 50 -6.64 5.02 7.15
N HIS A 51 -6.23 3.76 7.01
CA HIS A 51 -7.09 2.60 7.22
C HIS A 51 -6.84 1.89 8.55
N ARG A 52 -6.06 2.48 9.46
CA ARG A 52 -5.62 1.83 10.70
C ARG A 52 -6.79 1.30 11.53
N GLU A 53 -7.88 2.07 11.63
CA GLU A 53 -9.05 1.73 12.43
C GLU A 53 -9.78 0.50 11.89
N PHE A 54 -9.69 0.26 10.58
CA PHE A 54 -10.21 -0.94 9.96
C PHE A 54 -9.39 -2.19 10.33
N PHE A 55 -8.07 -2.03 10.52
CA PHE A 55 -7.15 -3.13 10.82
C PHE A 55 -6.87 -3.35 12.30
N ASP A 56 -7.14 -2.37 13.18
CA ASP A 56 -6.97 -2.45 14.63
C ASP A 56 -7.49 -3.76 15.28
N PRO A 57 -8.68 -4.29 14.92
CA PRO A 57 -9.16 -5.53 15.53
C PRO A 57 -8.51 -6.81 14.97
N PHE A 58 -7.64 -6.72 13.95
CA PHE A 58 -7.04 -7.85 13.27
C PHE A 58 -5.52 -7.91 13.45
N SER A 59 -4.99 -9.11 13.66
CA SER A 59 -3.54 -9.36 13.59
C SER A 59 -3.11 -9.43 12.13
N VAL A 60 -2.67 -8.29 11.57
CA VAL A 60 -2.21 -8.19 10.17
C VAL A 60 -0.68 -8.10 10.09
N THR A 61 -0.10 -8.78 9.10
CA THR A 61 1.31 -8.63 8.73
C THR A 61 1.38 -7.93 7.38
N MET A 62 2.06 -6.78 7.34
CA MET A 62 2.31 -6.06 6.09
C MET A 62 3.54 -6.65 5.40
N ILE A 63 3.42 -6.97 4.12
CA ILE A 63 4.52 -7.47 3.28
C ILE A 63 4.63 -6.51 2.08
N GLY A 64 5.80 -5.91 1.92
CA GLY A 64 6.16 -5.05 0.79
C GLY A 64 7.65 -5.18 0.54
N GLY A 65 8.08 -5.04 -0.73
CA GLY A 65 9.47 -5.15 -1.17
C GLY A 65 9.89 -3.98 -2.04
#